data_AF-A0A2D3C7T8-F1
#
_entry.id   AF-A0A2D3C7T8-F1
#
_cell.length_a   1.000
_cell.length_b   1.000
_cell.length_c   1.000
_cell.angle_alpha   90.00
_cell.angle_beta   90.00
_cell.angle_gamma   90.00
#
_symmetry.space_group_name_H-M   'P 1'
#
loop_
_entity.id
_entity.type
_entity.pdbx_description
1 polymer ?
#
loop_
_entity_poly.entity_id
_entity_poly.type
_entity_poly.pdbx_seq_one_letter_code
_entity_poly.pdbx_strand_id
1 'polypeptide(L)'
;MKIIKMMLALLVATSVFLAGCAEEPAQEEMDIVETAVDAGSFETLVLALQSSGLDETLSGEGPFTVFAPTDEAFEALPEGTLEDLLEDEEVLTYHVVAGEYMSSDITDMTSAETVQGEEIAIEVSDGSVMVNDASVIQADIETGNGVIHVIDKVIMPPSMKDSTQTTDMGMSGDY
;
A
#
# COMPACT_ATOMS: atom_id res chain seq x y z
N MET A 1 57.34 22.39 -36.86
CA MET A 1 58.42 21.83 -36.02
C MET A 1 59.14 22.97 -35.29
N LYS A 2 59.00 23.04 -33.96
CA LYS A 2 59.83 23.75 -32.94
C LYS A 2 59.07 23.72 -31.60
N ILE A 3 58.93 22.55 -31.00
CA ILE A 3 59.60 22.15 -29.74
C ILE A 3 59.57 23.17 -28.58
N ILE A 4 58.79 22.82 -27.55
CA ILE A 4 59.17 22.71 -26.13
C ILE A 4 59.58 24.01 -25.40
N LYS A 5 58.73 24.40 -24.44
CA LYS A 5 59.16 24.75 -23.08
C LYS A 5 58.04 24.46 -22.07
N MET A 6 58.22 23.33 -21.38
CA MET A 6 57.65 23.04 -20.07
C MET A 6 58.07 24.12 -19.08
N MET A 7 57.15 24.56 -18.21
CA MET A 7 57.34 24.79 -16.77
C MET A 7 56.01 25.34 -16.23
N LEU A 8 55.20 24.50 -15.58
CA LEU A 8 55.25 24.25 -14.13
C LEU A 8 54.41 25.28 -13.36
N ALA A 9 53.16 24.93 -13.06
CA ALA A 9 52.52 25.23 -11.79
C ALA A 9 51.58 24.07 -11.46
N LEU A 10 51.84 23.47 -10.32
CA LEU A 10 51.37 22.20 -9.79
C LEU A 10 50.54 22.53 -8.53
N LEU A 11 49.42 21.81 -8.33
CA LEU A 11 48.66 21.62 -7.07
C LEU A 11 47.97 22.90 -6.51
N VAL A 12 46.70 22.91 -6.09
CA VAL A 12 46.00 21.95 -5.22
C VAL A 12 44.51 21.92 -5.59
N ALA A 13 43.98 20.70 -5.78
CA ALA A 13 42.56 20.42 -5.70
C ALA A 13 42.15 20.38 -4.23
N THR A 14 41.27 21.27 -3.81
CA THR A 14 40.41 21.08 -2.63
C THR A 14 39.19 21.98 -2.81
N SER A 15 38.25 21.55 -3.63
CA SER A 15 36.86 21.96 -3.49
C SER A 15 36.35 21.32 -2.20
N VAL A 16 36.65 21.94 -1.06
CA VAL A 16 35.88 21.70 0.16
C VAL A 16 34.60 22.48 -0.01
N PHE A 17 33.64 21.89 -0.72
CA PHE A 17 32.24 22.16 -0.39
C PHE A 17 32.10 21.63 1.03
N LEU A 18 31.94 22.56 1.97
CA LEU A 18 31.57 22.24 3.33
C LEU A 18 30.41 21.25 3.26
N ALA A 19 30.60 20.11 3.93
CA ALA A 19 29.53 19.25 4.39
C ALA A 19 28.61 20.09 5.31
N GLY A 20 27.75 20.90 4.72
CA GLY A 20 26.37 20.90 5.15
C GLY A 20 25.76 19.68 4.46
N CYS A 21 25.10 18.82 5.22
CA CYS A 21 24.09 17.95 4.65
C CYS A 21 23.13 18.87 3.90
N ALA A 22 23.35 19.08 2.61
CA ALA A 22 22.24 19.38 1.74
C ALA A 22 21.52 18.04 1.68
N GLU A 23 20.59 17.86 2.62
CA GLU A 23 19.35 17.16 2.35
C GLU A 23 18.90 17.72 0.99
N GLU A 24 19.20 16.98 -0.08
CA GLU A 24 18.48 17.17 -1.33
C GLU A 24 17.01 17.10 -0.89
N PRO A 25 16.21 18.16 -1.08
CA PRO A 25 14.80 18.06 -0.77
C PRO A 25 14.33 16.89 -1.61
N ALA A 26 14.01 15.78 -0.93
CA ALA A 26 13.26 14.70 -1.53
C ALA A 26 12.13 15.39 -2.27
N GLN A 27 12.02 15.09 -3.56
CA GLN A 27 10.86 15.55 -4.31
C GLN A 27 9.65 15.17 -3.46
N GLU A 28 8.82 16.15 -3.11
CA GLU A 28 7.59 15.95 -2.33
C GLU A 28 6.62 15.17 -3.22
N GLU A 29 6.93 13.91 -3.47
CA GLU A 29 6.00 12.93 -3.98
C GLU A 29 5.20 12.54 -2.76
N MET A 30 3.95 13.02 -2.72
CA MET A 30 3.02 12.76 -1.63
C MET A 30 3.05 11.27 -1.30
N ASP A 31 3.22 10.96 -0.02
CA ASP A 31 3.22 9.57 0.42
C ASP A 31 1.82 8.96 0.24
N ILE A 32 1.71 7.65 0.46
CA ILE A 32 0.44 6.93 0.36
C ILE A 32 -0.65 7.57 1.24
N VAL A 33 -0.30 8.05 2.43
CA VAL A 33 -1.24 8.63 3.39
C VAL A 33 -1.67 10.02 2.92
N GLU A 34 -0.76 10.87 2.48
CA GLU A 34 -1.02 12.19 1.92
C GLU A 34 -1.86 12.09 0.64
N THR A 35 -1.57 11.12 -0.22
CA THR A 35 -2.35 10.86 -1.44
C THR A 35 -3.77 10.41 -1.09
N ALA A 36 -3.93 9.56 -0.08
CA ALA A 36 -5.25 9.13 0.41
C ALA A 36 -6.05 10.31 0.99
N VAL A 37 -5.39 11.22 1.71
CA VAL A 37 -5.99 12.45 2.24
C VAL A 37 -6.40 13.40 1.11
N ASP A 38 -5.54 13.60 0.10
CA ASP A 38 -5.82 14.50 -1.03
C ASP A 38 -6.98 13.98 -1.90
N ALA A 39 -7.08 12.66 -2.07
CA ALA A 39 -8.17 12.02 -2.80
C ALA A 39 -9.54 12.19 -2.11
N GLY A 40 -9.57 12.47 -0.79
CA GLY A 40 -10.78 12.79 -0.03
C GLY A 40 -11.86 11.71 0.02
N SER A 41 -11.56 10.50 -0.48
CA SER A 41 -12.49 9.35 -0.58
C SER A 41 -12.01 8.13 0.22
N PHE A 42 -11.03 8.36 1.11
CA PHE A 42 -10.37 7.37 1.95
C PHE A 42 -10.25 7.87 3.41
N GLU A 43 -11.08 8.82 3.82
CA GLU A 43 -11.00 9.42 5.16
C GLU A 43 -11.10 8.36 6.27
N THR A 44 -11.97 7.37 6.05
CA THR A 44 -12.18 6.22 6.94
C THR A 44 -10.91 5.38 7.11
N LEU A 45 -10.20 5.10 6.01
CA LEU A 45 -8.95 4.35 6.02
C LEU A 45 -7.85 5.11 6.76
N VAL A 46 -7.71 6.41 6.49
CA VAL A 46 -6.70 7.28 7.12
C VAL A 46 -6.90 7.32 8.64
N LEU A 47 -8.15 7.42 9.11
CA LEU A 47 -8.45 7.39 10.54
C LEU A 47 -8.07 6.06 11.20
N ALA A 48 -8.25 4.94 10.51
CA ALA A 48 -7.86 3.63 11.01
C ALA A 48 -6.34 3.43 11.04
N LEU A 49 -5.64 3.90 10.01
CA LEU A 49 -4.17 3.90 9.99
C LEU A 49 -3.59 4.73 11.14
N GLN A 50 -4.16 5.91 11.40
CA GLN A 50 -3.77 6.75 12.54
C GLN A 50 -4.12 6.12 13.89
N SER A 51 -5.22 5.39 13.97
CA SER A 51 -5.66 4.74 15.23
C SER A 51 -4.84 3.49 15.56
N SER A 52 -4.42 2.75 14.53
CA SER A 52 -3.54 1.57 14.64
C SER A 52 -2.04 1.93 14.73
N GLY A 53 -1.65 3.14 14.33
CA GLY A 53 -0.24 3.56 14.27
C GLY A 53 0.52 2.95 13.08
N LEU A 54 -0.20 2.51 12.05
CA LEU A 54 0.40 1.99 10.82
C LEU A 54 0.81 3.11 9.84
N ASP A 55 0.42 4.36 10.11
CA ASP A 55 0.83 5.52 9.33
C ASP A 55 2.36 5.65 9.24
N GLU A 56 3.10 5.41 10.34
CA GLU A 56 4.57 5.43 10.34
C GLU A 56 5.17 4.29 9.48
N THR A 57 4.51 3.14 9.45
CA THR A 57 4.96 1.99 8.65
C THR A 57 4.71 2.23 7.16
N LEU A 58 3.52 2.73 6.83
CA LEU A 58 3.13 3.08 5.47
C LEU A 58 3.80 4.35 4.96
N SER A 59 4.37 5.18 5.82
CA SER A 59 5.22 6.32 5.45
C SER A 59 6.72 5.96 5.43
N GLY A 60 7.06 4.68 5.66
CA GLY A 60 8.44 4.19 5.66
C GLY A 60 9.09 4.16 4.26
N GLU A 61 10.37 3.78 4.20
CA GLU A 61 11.09 3.54 2.94
C GLU A 61 10.46 2.32 2.21
N GLY A 62 9.52 2.62 1.31
CA GLY A 62 8.87 1.66 0.43
C GLY A 62 9.80 1.05 -0.63
N PRO A 63 9.28 0.22 -1.54
CA PRO A 63 7.93 0.35 -2.09
C PRO A 63 6.84 -0.49 -1.41
N PHE A 64 5.65 0.09 -1.27
CA PHE A 64 4.43 -0.59 -0.83
C PHE A 64 3.31 -0.49 -1.87
N THR A 65 2.51 -1.54 -2.00
CA THR A 65 1.30 -1.51 -2.81
C THR A 65 0.10 -1.60 -1.89
N VAL A 66 -0.75 -0.57 -1.87
CA VAL A 66 -1.90 -0.48 -0.96
C VAL A 66 -3.19 -0.59 -1.75
N PHE A 67 -4.01 -1.56 -1.39
CA PHE A 67 -5.36 -1.70 -1.93
C PHE A 67 -6.32 -0.89 -1.07
N ALA A 68 -6.66 0.33 -1.49
CA ALA A 68 -7.48 1.25 -0.72
C ALA A 68 -8.97 1.11 -1.11
N PRO A 69 -9.84 0.57 -0.24
CA PRO A 69 -11.28 0.57 -0.47
C PRO A 69 -11.84 1.99 -0.41
N THR A 70 -12.78 2.31 -1.30
CA THR A 70 -13.51 3.59 -1.27
C THR A 70 -14.46 3.67 -0.07
N ASP A 71 -14.91 4.88 0.29
CA ASP A 71 -15.98 5.03 1.28
C ASP A 71 -17.27 4.26 0.88
N GLU A 72 -17.57 4.13 -0.41
CA GLU A 72 -18.69 3.29 -0.90
C GLU A 72 -18.51 1.81 -0.55
N ALA A 73 -17.28 1.31 -0.60
CA ALA A 73 -16.94 -0.06 -0.21
C ALA A 73 -17.16 -0.29 1.29
N PHE A 74 -16.85 0.72 2.09
CA PHE A 74 -17.09 0.74 3.53
C PHE A 74 -18.59 0.83 3.86
N GLU A 75 -19.34 1.67 3.14
CA GLU A 75 -20.80 1.78 3.28
C GLU A 75 -21.54 0.49 2.84
N ALA A 76 -20.95 -0.31 1.97
CA ALA A 76 -21.51 -1.60 1.56
C ALA A 76 -21.42 -2.67 2.67
N LEU A 77 -20.60 -2.47 3.70
CA LEU A 77 -20.52 -3.35 4.85
C LEU A 77 -21.67 -3.08 5.84
N PRO A 78 -22.14 -4.10 6.57
CA PRO A 78 -23.15 -3.90 7.61
C PRO A 78 -22.62 -2.99 8.73
N GLU A 79 -23.50 -2.11 9.22
CA GLU A 79 -23.19 -1.18 10.31
C GLU A 79 -22.66 -1.94 11.55
N GLY A 80 -21.55 -1.47 12.11
CA GLY A 80 -20.83 -2.09 13.24
C GLY A 80 -19.62 -2.93 12.82
N THR A 81 -19.65 -3.61 11.66
CA THR A 81 -18.50 -4.42 11.21
C THR A 81 -17.32 -3.55 10.76
N LEU A 82 -17.60 -2.35 10.27
CA LEU A 82 -16.56 -1.40 9.91
C LEU A 82 -15.69 -1.01 11.10
N GLU A 83 -16.29 -0.69 12.25
CA GLU A 83 -15.56 -0.29 13.46
C GLU A 83 -14.64 -1.42 13.93
N ASP A 84 -15.15 -2.65 13.98
CA ASP A 84 -14.35 -3.83 14.31
C ASP A 84 -13.16 -4.00 13.32
N LEU A 85 -13.42 -3.86 12.01
CA LEU A 85 -12.39 -4.01 10.96
C LEU A 85 -11.32 -2.90 10.98
N LEU A 86 -11.69 -1.67 11.38
CA LEU A 86 -10.76 -0.55 11.47
C LEU A 86 -9.90 -0.61 12.74
N GLU A 87 -10.38 -1.27 13.79
CA GLU A 87 -9.60 -1.56 15.00
C GLU A 87 -8.63 -2.74 14.81
N ASP A 88 -8.86 -3.59 13.80
CA ASP A 88 -8.05 -4.76 13.51
C ASP A 88 -6.83 -4.45 12.62
N GLU A 89 -5.64 -4.47 13.22
CA GLU A 89 -4.35 -4.29 12.51
C GLU A 89 -4.12 -5.34 11.41
N GLU A 90 -4.66 -6.55 11.58
CA GLU A 90 -4.56 -7.64 10.59
C GLU A 90 -5.30 -7.28 9.30
N VAL A 91 -6.44 -6.58 9.39
CA VAL A 91 -7.19 -6.15 8.20
C VAL A 91 -6.42 -5.07 7.47
N LEU A 92 -5.89 -4.09 8.20
CA LEU A 92 -5.13 -2.98 7.62
C LEU A 92 -3.87 -3.48 6.92
N THR A 93 -3.10 -4.37 7.57
CA THR A 93 -1.88 -4.96 6.98
C THR A 93 -2.17 -5.94 5.84
N TYR A 94 -3.37 -6.52 5.76
CA TYR A 94 -3.80 -7.37 4.64
C TYR A 94 -4.12 -6.58 3.37
N HIS A 95 -4.45 -5.29 3.49
CA HIS A 95 -4.58 -4.40 2.33
C HIS A 95 -3.22 -3.90 1.81
N VAL A 96 -2.13 -4.19 2.52
CA VAL A 96 -0.79 -3.73 2.19
C VAL A 96 0.05 -4.90 1.69
N VAL A 97 0.65 -4.72 0.52
CA VAL A 97 1.59 -5.66 -0.08
C VAL A 97 2.97 -5.02 -0.11
N ALA A 98 3.98 -5.77 0.33
CA ALA A 98 5.36 -5.31 0.24
C ALA A 98 5.85 -5.45 -1.21
N GLY A 99 6.27 -4.34 -1.81
CA GLY A 99 6.67 -4.27 -3.22
C GLY A 99 5.85 -3.25 -4.01
N GLU A 100 6.39 -2.87 -5.16
CA GLU A 100 5.68 -2.06 -6.16
C GLU A 100 5.09 -3.02 -7.20
N TYR A 101 3.77 -3.10 -7.26
CA TYR A 101 3.07 -3.90 -8.25
C TYR A 101 2.09 -3.00 -9.01
N MET A 102 2.42 -2.71 -10.27
CA MET A 102 1.49 -2.02 -11.16
C MET A 102 0.42 -2.99 -11.66
N SER A 103 -0.67 -2.48 -12.20
CA SER A 103 -1.76 -3.26 -12.78
C SER A 103 -1.25 -4.27 -13.81
N SER A 104 -0.23 -3.91 -14.60
CA SER A 104 0.42 -4.81 -15.54
C SER A 104 1.06 -6.01 -14.86
N ASP A 105 1.81 -5.79 -13.77
CA ASP A 105 2.46 -6.87 -13.04
C ASP A 105 1.43 -7.73 -12.31
N ILE A 106 0.41 -7.09 -11.72
CA ILE A 106 -0.72 -7.74 -11.05
C ILE A 106 -1.47 -8.65 -12.03
N THR A 107 -1.68 -8.23 -13.29
CA THR A 107 -2.37 -9.07 -14.28
C THR A 107 -1.60 -10.32 -14.69
N ASP A 108 -0.27 -10.30 -14.56
CA ASP A 108 0.59 -11.46 -14.79
C ASP A 108 0.75 -12.35 -13.55
N MET A 109 0.29 -11.87 -12.38
CA MET A 109 0.31 -12.57 -11.11
C MET A 109 -1.04 -13.23 -10.79
N THR A 110 -0.99 -14.36 -10.08
CA THR A 110 -2.18 -15.06 -9.54
C THR A 110 -2.36 -14.86 -8.04
N SER A 111 -1.28 -14.50 -7.33
CA SER A 111 -1.33 -14.16 -5.91
C SER A 111 -0.23 -13.16 -5.55
N ALA A 112 -0.43 -12.42 -4.47
CA ALA A 112 0.59 -11.54 -3.88
C ALA A 112 0.64 -11.72 -2.35
N GLU A 113 1.84 -11.72 -1.78
CA GLU A 113 2.04 -11.84 -0.34
C GLU A 113 1.84 -10.49 0.35
N THR A 114 0.93 -10.42 1.32
CA THR A 114 0.66 -9.20 2.09
C THR A 114 1.65 -9.05 3.25
N VAL A 115 1.73 -7.84 3.82
CA VAL A 115 2.56 -7.58 5.01
C VAL A 115 2.08 -8.37 6.23
N GLN A 116 0.79 -8.69 6.27
CA GLN A 116 0.19 -9.54 7.31
C GLN A 116 0.71 -10.98 7.25
N GLY A 117 1.16 -11.44 6.07
CA GLY A 117 1.75 -12.77 5.83
C GLY A 117 0.82 -13.74 5.09
N GLU A 118 -0.44 -13.40 4.90
CA GLU A 118 -1.37 -14.14 4.03
C GLU A 118 -1.30 -13.65 2.57
N GLU A 119 -1.60 -14.54 1.63
CA GLU A 119 -1.62 -14.23 0.20
C GLU A 119 -3.00 -13.75 -0.26
N ILE A 120 -3.03 -12.64 -1.00
CA ILE A 120 -4.22 -12.21 -1.73
C ILE A 120 -4.30 -12.94 -3.07
N ALA A 121 -5.47 -13.46 -3.41
CA ALA A 121 -5.72 -14.01 -4.74
C ALA A 121 -5.96 -12.86 -5.73
N ILE A 122 -5.32 -12.92 -6.89
CA ILE A 122 -5.49 -11.94 -7.97
C ILE A 122 -6.09 -12.68 -9.16
N GLU A 123 -7.22 -12.19 -9.65
CA GLU A 123 -7.93 -12.73 -10.81
C GLU A 123 -8.24 -11.62 -11.80
N VAL A 124 -7.98 -11.85 -13.08
CA VAL A 124 -8.35 -10.90 -14.13
C VAL A 124 -9.62 -11.40 -14.80
N SER A 125 -10.72 -10.66 -14.63
CA SER A 125 -12.04 -11.00 -15.17
C SER A 125 -12.54 -9.89 -16.08
N ASP A 126 -12.91 -10.22 -17.31
CA ASP A 126 -13.42 -9.27 -18.32
C ASP A 126 -12.53 -8.01 -18.54
N GLY A 127 -11.22 -8.14 -18.34
CA GLY A 127 -10.26 -7.03 -18.46
C GLY A 127 -10.21 -6.10 -17.25
N SER A 128 -10.89 -6.46 -16.15
CA SER A 128 -10.77 -5.81 -14.85
C SER A 128 -9.98 -6.70 -13.90
N VAL A 129 -9.12 -6.09 -13.07
CA VAL A 129 -8.37 -6.80 -12.04
C VAL A 129 -9.25 -6.96 -10.82
N MET A 130 -9.33 -8.18 -10.30
CA MET A 130 -10.02 -8.52 -9.06
C MET A 130 -9.01 -9.05 -8.05
N VAL A 131 -9.11 -8.57 -6.82
CA VAL A 131 -8.31 -9.01 -5.68
C VAL A 131 -9.25 -9.67 -4.69
N ASN A 132 -9.15 -11.01 -4.57
CA ASN A 132 -10.13 -11.86 -3.92
C ASN A 132 -11.55 -11.60 -4.46
N ASP A 133 -12.41 -10.95 -3.67
CA ASP A 133 -13.80 -10.62 -4.00
C ASP A 133 -13.99 -9.13 -4.35
N ALA A 134 -12.91 -8.35 -4.42
CA ALA A 134 -12.92 -6.92 -4.65
C ALA A 134 -12.45 -6.60 -6.08
N SER A 135 -13.18 -5.76 -6.80
CA SER A 135 -12.80 -5.27 -8.11
C SER A 135 -11.99 -3.98 -7.97
N VAL A 136 -10.88 -3.89 -8.69
CA VAL A 136 -10.08 -2.67 -8.78
C VAL A 136 -10.82 -1.68 -9.69
N ILE A 137 -11.30 -0.57 -9.13
CA ILE A 137 -11.97 0.52 -9.87
C ILE A 137 -10.94 1.42 -10.55
N GLN A 138 -9.84 1.70 -9.84
CA GLN A 138 -8.77 2.57 -10.32
C GLN A 138 -7.43 2.01 -9.84
N ALA A 139 -6.59 1.63 -10.79
CA ALA A 139 -5.25 1.11 -10.52
C ALA A 139 -4.19 2.16 -10.86
N ASP A 140 -2.94 1.89 -10.48
CA ASP A 140 -1.74 2.63 -10.91
C ASP A 140 -1.69 4.09 -10.40
N ILE A 141 -2.10 4.32 -9.15
CA ILE A 141 -1.88 5.60 -8.49
C ILE A 141 -0.47 5.60 -7.91
N GLU A 142 0.47 6.20 -8.64
CA GLU A 142 1.86 6.36 -8.20
C GLU A 142 1.94 7.35 -7.03
N THR A 143 2.66 6.95 -5.97
CA THR A 143 2.93 7.75 -4.77
C THR A 143 4.43 7.74 -4.49
N GLY A 144 4.92 8.64 -3.63
CA GLY A 144 6.36 8.78 -3.40
C GLY A 144 7.05 7.55 -2.80
N ASN A 145 6.28 6.63 -2.24
CA ASN A 145 6.76 5.43 -1.55
C ASN A 145 6.00 4.16 -1.93
N GLY A 146 5.26 4.17 -3.05
CA GLY A 146 4.45 3.02 -3.43
C GLY A 146 3.40 3.27 -4.51
N VAL A 147 2.45 2.33 -4.62
CA VAL A 147 1.31 2.40 -5.55
C VAL A 147 0.00 2.15 -4.80
N ILE A 148 -1.01 2.95 -5.07
CA ILE A 148 -2.37 2.74 -4.57
C ILE A 148 -3.26 2.14 -5.66
N HIS A 149 -4.00 1.10 -5.30
CA HIS A 149 -5.07 0.52 -6.11
C HIS A 149 -6.39 0.68 -5.38
N VAL A 150 -7.30 1.43 -5.99
CA VAL A 150 -8.64 1.69 -5.48
C VAL A 150 -9.54 0.49 -5.76
N ILE A 151 -10.15 -0.04 -4.72
CA ILE A 151 -11.05 -1.21 -4.81
C ILE A 151 -12.49 -0.84 -4.38
N ASP A 152 -13.47 -1.54 -4.94
CA ASP A 152 -14.90 -1.34 -4.62
C ASP A 152 -15.35 -2.07 -3.34
N LYS A 153 -14.47 -2.87 -2.74
CA LYS A 153 -14.84 -3.75 -1.62
C LYS A 153 -13.68 -3.96 -0.66
N VAL A 154 -13.96 -4.00 0.64
CA VAL A 154 -12.95 -4.29 1.67
C VAL A 154 -12.54 -5.77 1.61
N ILE A 155 -11.22 -6.03 1.57
CA ILE A 155 -10.68 -7.39 1.58
C ILE A 155 -10.39 -7.84 3.01
N MET A 156 -10.96 -8.98 3.41
CA MET A 156 -10.77 -9.53 4.75
C MET A 156 -9.88 -10.77 4.69
N PRO A 157 -8.93 -10.91 5.64
CA PRO A 157 -8.12 -12.12 5.76
C PRO A 157 -9.04 -13.32 6.06
N PRO A 158 -8.75 -14.50 5.49
CA PRO A 158 -9.59 -15.69 5.70
C PRO A 158 -9.60 -16.12 7.18
N SER A 159 -8.55 -15.79 7.94
CA SER A 159 -8.49 -15.95 9.40
C SER A 159 -9.68 -15.34 10.15
N MET A 160 -10.27 -14.24 9.64
CA MET A 160 -11.45 -13.59 10.23
C MET A 160 -12.78 -14.09 9.66
N LYS A 161 -12.78 -14.59 8.42
CA LYS A 161 -13.98 -15.13 7.76
C LYS A 161 -14.50 -16.39 8.46
N ASP A 162 -13.61 -17.20 9.05
CA ASP A 162 -13.97 -18.46 9.70
C ASP A 162 -14.69 -18.28 11.06
N SER A 163 -14.44 -17.16 11.76
CA SER A 163 -15.02 -16.83 13.07
C SER A 163 -16.55 -16.78 13.08
N THR A 164 -17.17 -16.51 11.93
CA THR A 164 -18.64 -16.40 11.80
C THR A 164 -19.31 -17.71 11.35
N GLN A 165 -18.55 -18.78 11.08
CA GLN A 165 -19.06 -20.08 10.68
C GLN A 165 -18.79 -21.17 11.74
N THR A 166 -19.21 -20.96 12.99
CA THR A 166 -19.26 -22.06 14.00
C THR A 166 -20.60 -22.17 14.74
N THR A 167 -21.62 -21.38 14.42
CA THR A 167 -22.96 -21.50 15.06
C THR A 167 -24.02 -22.24 14.22
N ASP A 168 -23.65 -23.15 13.31
CA ASP A 168 -24.65 -23.98 12.60
C ASP A 168 -24.28 -25.46 12.44
N MET A 169 -23.58 -26.06 13.40
CA MET A 169 -23.47 -27.53 13.47
C MET A 169 -23.72 -28.03 14.89
N GLY A 170 -24.98 -28.28 15.23
CA GLY A 170 -25.28 -29.05 16.45
C GLY A 170 -26.67 -29.00 17.06
N MET A 171 -27.72 -28.51 16.37
CA MET A 171 -29.11 -28.65 16.84
C MET A 171 -29.89 -29.60 15.93
N SER A 172 -29.54 -30.89 15.98
CA SER A 172 -30.45 -31.95 15.54
C SER A 172 -30.21 -33.19 16.40
N GLY A 173 -30.91 -33.29 17.53
CA GLY A 173 -30.83 -34.48 18.35
C GLY A 173 -31.58 -34.50 19.67
N ASP A 174 -32.75 -33.86 19.79
CA ASP A 174 -33.65 -34.12 20.92
C ASP A 174 -35.06 -34.49 20.44
N TYR A 175 -35.59 -35.54 21.09
CA TYR A 175 -36.95 -36.13 21.07
C TYR A 175 -37.25 -37.29 20.11
#